data_AF-A0A842SMK3-F1
#
_entry.id   AF-A0A842SMK3-F1
#
_cell.length_a   1.000
_cell.length_b   1.000
_cell.length_c   1.000
_cell.angle_alpha   90.00
_cell.angle_beta   90.00
_cell.angle_gamma   90.00
#
_symmetry.space_group_name_H-M   'P 1'
#
loop_
_entity.id
_entity.type
_entity.pdbx_description
1 polymer ?
#
loop_
_entity_poly.entity_id
_entity_poly.type
_entity_poly.pdbx_seq_one_letter_code
_entity_poly.pdbx_strand_id
1 'polypeptide(L)'
;SQGERFHQDEYQKITNETVVKHSYAKHSLFEGKPFMVGSLPRVKINGDKLEGVSRELYQETEELLPADNTISNNLAQAIELVHCIDRSVQDIDVLLSDGLENEGIVDIEIKKNRGINAVEAPRGILYHDYTFNETGEISKANIITPTAQNAANIEKDIKIIAKNLIDSNEDEIKSSLELMVRAYDPCISCSVHLTHVK
;
A
#
# COMPACT_ATOMS: atom_id res chain seq x y z
N SER A 1 4.97 -5.15 -12.33
CA SER A 1 6.30 -4.55 -12.20
C SER A 1 7.35 -5.61 -12.53
N GLN A 2 8.39 -5.26 -13.27
CA GLN A 2 9.57 -6.11 -13.48
C GLN A 2 10.71 -5.76 -12.51
N GLY A 3 10.40 -5.08 -11.39
CA GLY A 3 11.40 -4.53 -10.47
C GLY A 3 11.87 -3.13 -10.84
N GLU A 4 11.08 -2.41 -11.65
CA GLU A 4 11.32 -1.01 -12.00
C GLU A 4 11.38 -0.15 -10.74
N ARG A 5 12.29 0.83 -10.72
CA ARG A 5 12.53 1.72 -9.58
C ARG A 5 12.35 3.15 -10.02
N PHE A 6 11.60 3.89 -9.23
CA PHE A 6 11.32 5.30 -9.43
C PHE A 6 11.68 6.05 -8.16
N HIS A 7 12.12 7.30 -8.31
CA HIS A 7 12.29 8.15 -7.16
C HIS A 7 10.90 8.61 -6.65
N GLN A 8 10.78 8.84 -5.34
CA GLN A 8 9.47 9.13 -4.72
C GLN A 8 8.79 10.40 -5.26
N ASP A 9 9.54 11.34 -5.82
CA ASP A 9 8.99 12.54 -6.47
C ASP A 9 8.31 12.26 -7.81
N GLU A 10 8.53 11.07 -8.38
CA GLU A 10 7.93 10.61 -9.62
C GLU A 10 6.62 9.84 -9.40
N TYR A 11 6.11 9.74 -8.16
CA TYR A 11 4.96 8.91 -7.81
C TYR A 11 3.72 9.12 -8.71
N GLN A 12 3.51 10.35 -9.21
CA GLN A 12 2.38 10.67 -10.08
C GLN A 12 2.42 9.93 -11.43
N LYS A 13 3.61 9.59 -11.93
CA LYS A 13 3.78 8.77 -13.14
C LYS A 13 3.36 7.33 -12.92
N ILE A 14 3.34 6.88 -11.66
CA ILE A 14 3.02 5.51 -11.28
C ILE A 14 1.54 5.37 -10.92
N THR A 15 1.03 6.31 -10.11
CA THR A 15 -0.33 6.22 -9.56
C THR A 15 -1.39 6.58 -10.60
N ASN A 16 -1.18 7.63 -11.41
CA ASN A 16 -2.09 8.13 -12.44
C ASN A 16 -3.58 8.08 -12.01
N GLU A 17 -3.91 8.76 -10.91
CA GLU A 17 -5.27 8.71 -10.36
C GLU A 17 -6.33 9.31 -11.30
N THR A 18 -7.45 8.63 -11.43
CA THR A 18 -8.61 9.04 -12.21
C THR A 18 -9.88 8.94 -11.39
N VAL A 19 -10.85 9.82 -11.66
CA VAL A 19 -12.17 9.78 -11.00
C VAL A 19 -13.12 8.95 -11.86
N VAL A 20 -13.89 8.07 -11.21
CA VAL A 20 -14.97 7.30 -11.84
C VAL A 20 -16.33 7.73 -11.25
N LYS A 21 -17.41 7.53 -12.01
CA LYS A 21 -18.73 8.05 -11.63
C LYS A 21 -19.37 7.33 -10.44
N HIS A 22 -19.01 6.06 -10.22
CA HIS A 22 -19.68 5.16 -9.26
C HIS A 22 -18.90 4.97 -7.94
N SER A 23 -17.80 5.70 -7.74
CA SER A 23 -16.95 5.57 -6.54
C SER A 23 -16.46 6.94 -6.09
N TYR A 24 -16.41 7.14 -4.77
CA TYR A 24 -15.73 8.30 -4.17
C TYR A 24 -14.22 8.11 -4.06
N ALA A 25 -13.74 6.86 -4.04
CA ALA A 25 -12.32 6.56 -4.19
C ALA A 25 -11.93 6.71 -5.66
N LYS A 26 -10.77 7.33 -5.90
CA LYS A 26 -10.17 7.40 -7.23
C LYS A 26 -9.59 6.03 -7.63
N HIS A 27 -9.37 5.85 -8.92
CA HIS A 27 -8.76 4.68 -9.51
C HIS A 27 -7.34 5.00 -9.97
N SER A 28 -6.37 4.21 -9.51
CA SER A 28 -4.98 4.31 -9.96
C SER A 28 -4.68 3.27 -11.04
N LEU A 29 -3.90 3.67 -12.04
CA LEU A 29 -3.47 2.81 -13.14
C LEU A 29 -1.98 3.01 -13.39
N PHE A 30 -1.26 1.92 -13.61
CA PHE A 30 0.13 1.95 -14.06
C PHE A 30 0.19 1.43 -15.48
N GLU A 31 0.73 2.23 -16.40
CA GLU A 31 0.75 1.93 -17.85
C GLU A 31 -0.64 1.53 -18.40
N GLY A 32 -1.69 2.19 -17.91
CA GLY A 32 -3.08 1.93 -18.30
C GLY A 32 -3.69 0.66 -17.72
N LYS A 33 -3.01 -0.02 -16.78
CA LYS A 33 -3.49 -1.25 -16.15
C LYS A 33 -3.71 -1.07 -14.65
N PRO A 34 -4.77 -1.69 -14.07
CA PRO A 34 -4.89 -1.80 -12.62
C PRO A 34 -3.71 -2.59 -12.04
N PHE A 35 -3.27 -2.19 -10.85
CA PHE A 35 -2.17 -2.83 -10.13
C PHE A 35 -2.53 -3.03 -8.66
N MET A 36 -1.77 -3.90 -8.00
CA MET A 36 -1.90 -4.19 -6.57
C MET A 36 -0.73 -3.58 -5.79
N VAL A 37 -1.05 -3.01 -4.62
CA VAL A 37 -0.12 -2.66 -3.55
C VAL A 37 -0.52 -3.42 -2.28
N GLY A 38 0.44 -3.68 -1.39
CA GLY A 38 0.22 -4.46 -0.17
C GLY A 38 1.32 -5.49 0.05
N SER A 39 1.05 -6.48 0.91
CA SER A 39 2.04 -7.48 1.32
C SER A 39 2.48 -8.40 0.19
N LEU A 40 1.54 -8.90 -0.63
CA LEU A 40 1.85 -9.79 -1.75
C LEU A 40 2.88 -9.19 -2.73
N PRO A 41 2.67 -7.99 -3.31
CA PRO A 41 3.65 -7.40 -4.19
C PRO A 41 4.97 -7.07 -3.48
N ARG A 42 4.95 -6.65 -2.20
CA ARG A 42 6.19 -6.38 -1.44
C ARG A 42 7.03 -7.63 -1.28
N VAL A 43 6.43 -8.72 -0.80
CA VAL A 43 7.11 -10.01 -0.59
C VAL A 43 7.56 -10.60 -1.92
N LYS A 44 6.78 -10.48 -3.00
CA LYS A 44 7.21 -10.99 -4.33
C LYS A 44 8.33 -10.17 -4.96
N ILE A 45 8.38 -8.86 -4.74
CA ILE A 45 9.41 -7.99 -5.34
C ILE A 45 10.68 -7.94 -4.48
N ASN A 46 10.56 -8.03 -3.16
CA ASN A 46 11.66 -7.85 -2.20
C ASN A 46 11.90 -9.09 -1.31
N GLY A 47 11.42 -10.27 -1.72
CA GLY A 47 11.56 -11.50 -0.93
C GLY A 47 13.02 -11.88 -0.66
N ASP A 48 13.95 -11.42 -1.50
CA ASP A 48 15.40 -11.55 -1.33
C ASP A 48 15.95 -10.75 -0.12
N LYS A 49 15.22 -9.74 0.34
CA LYS A 49 15.56 -8.92 1.51
C LYS A 49 14.97 -9.46 2.82
N LEU A 50 14.16 -10.52 2.76
CA LEU A 50 13.70 -11.18 3.97
C LEU A 50 14.88 -11.91 4.63
N GLU A 51 14.88 -11.93 5.96
CA GLU A 51 15.92 -12.56 6.78
C GLU A 51 15.28 -13.43 7.87
N GLY A 52 16.08 -14.33 8.45
CA GLY A 52 15.65 -15.21 9.54
C GLY A 52 14.43 -16.05 9.19
N VAL A 53 13.50 -16.17 10.14
CA VAL A 53 12.31 -17.02 10.04
C VAL A 53 11.40 -16.56 8.90
N SER A 54 11.27 -15.26 8.67
CA SER A 54 10.45 -14.73 7.58
C SER A 54 10.93 -15.17 6.19
N ARG A 55 12.26 -15.32 6.01
CA ARG A 55 12.85 -15.82 4.76
C ARG A 55 12.58 -17.30 4.57
N GLU A 56 12.73 -18.10 5.62
CA GLU A 56 12.47 -19.54 5.60
C GLU A 56 11.01 -19.79 5.22
N LEU A 57 10.06 -19.10 5.89
CA LEU A 57 8.64 -19.19 5.57
C LEU A 57 8.34 -18.77 4.13
N TYR A 58 8.97 -17.70 3.63
CA TYR A 58 8.80 -17.28 2.24
C TYR A 58 9.27 -18.36 1.25
N GLN A 59 10.44 -18.96 1.50
CA GLN A 59 10.98 -20.02 0.64
C GLN A 59 10.12 -21.29 0.66
N GLU A 60 9.60 -21.68 1.83
CA GLU A 60 8.72 -22.85 1.99
C GLU A 60 7.34 -22.65 1.35
N THR A 61 6.90 -21.40 1.19
CA THR A 61 5.54 -21.08 0.72
C THR A 61 5.50 -20.29 -0.58
N GLU A 62 6.63 -20.16 -1.29
CA GLU A 62 6.72 -19.32 -2.49
C GLU A 62 5.70 -19.72 -3.56
N GLU A 63 5.48 -21.02 -3.74
CA GLU A 63 4.49 -21.62 -4.63
C GLU A 63 3.04 -21.28 -4.28
N LEU A 64 2.76 -20.95 -3.01
CA LEU A 64 1.45 -20.55 -2.50
C LEU A 64 1.21 -19.04 -2.62
N LEU A 65 2.19 -18.29 -3.16
CA LEU A 65 2.13 -16.84 -3.39
C LEU A 65 2.12 -16.47 -4.89
N PRO A 66 1.19 -17.02 -5.70
CA PRO A 66 1.10 -16.61 -7.09
C PRO A 66 0.61 -15.16 -7.20
N ALA A 67 1.33 -14.35 -7.98
CA ALA A 67 1.12 -12.90 -8.04
C ALA A 67 -0.23 -12.48 -8.67
N ASP A 68 -0.90 -13.41 -9.37
CA ASP A 68 -2.22 -13.23 -9.98
C ASP A 68 -3.37 -13.73 -9.08
N ASN A 69 -3.06 -14.24 -7.88
CA ASN A 69 -4.06 -14.64 -6.89
C ASN A 69 -4.04 -13.68 -5.69
N THR A 70 -4.96 -12.72 -5.69
CA THR A 70 -5.14 -11.76 -4.60
C THR A 70 -5.31 -12.42 -3.22
N ILE A 71 -5.93 -13.60 -3.13
CA ILE A 71 -6.16 -14.29 -1.83
C ILE A 71 -4.83 -14.63 -1.15
N SER A 72 -3.77 -14.86 -1.92
CA SER A 72 -2.43 -15.15 -1.39
C SER A 72 -1.81 -13.96 -0.63
N ASN A 73 -2.39 -12.76 -0.74
CA ASN A 73 -2.01 -11.61 0.07
C ASN A 73 -2.16 -11.86 1.58
N ASN A 74 -3.12 -12.69 2.00
CA ASN A 74 -3.27 -13.06 3.41
C ASN A 74 -2.05 -13.85 3.92
N LEU A 75 -1.51 -14.74 3.09
CA LEU A 75 -0.29 -15.49 3.43
C LEU A 75 0.94 -14.57 3.41
N ALA A 76 1.03 -13.67 2.43
CA ALA A 76 2.08 -12.65 2.41
C ALA A 76 2.04 -11.75 3.65
N GLN A 77 0.84 -11.36 4.12
CA GLN A 77 0.65 -10.63 5.38
C GLN A 77 1.16 -11.43 6.58
N ALA A 78 0.92 -12.74 6.63
CA ALA A 78 1.44 -13.59 7.71
C ALA A 78 2.98 -13.62 7.73
N ILE A 79 3.63 -13.70 6.55
CA ILE A 79 5.09 -13.62 6.43
C ILE A 79 5.58 -12.25 6.90
N GLU A 80 4.92 -11.16 6.49
CA GLU A 80 5.27 -9.81 6.93
C GLU A 80 5.09 -9.60 8.43
N LEU A 81 4.10 -10.24 9.07
CA LEU A 81 3.95 -10.18 10.52
C LEU A 81 5.16 -10.77 11.24
N VAL A 82 5.66 -11.93 10.78
CA VAL A 82 6.88 -12.54 11.32
C VAL A 82 8.08 -11.62 11.09
N HIS A 83 8.23 -11.11 9.86
CA HIS A 83 9.30 -10.16 9.53
C HIS A 83 9.27 -8.91 10.43
N CYS A 84 8.09 -8.31 10.63
CA CYS A 84 7.93 -7.12 11.46
C CYS A 84 8.27 -7.38 12.93
N ILE A 85 7.94 -8.57 13.47
CA ILE A 85 8.31 -8.95 14.83
C ILE A 85 9.83 -9.10 14.95
N ASP A 86 10.45 -9.86 14.04
CA ASP A 86 11.90 -10.07 14.04
C ASP A 86 12.63 -8.72 13.90
N ARG A 87 12.16 -7.86 12.99
CA ARG A 87 12.71 -6.52 12.80
C ARG A 87 12.53 -5.63 14.02
N SER A 88 11.38 -5.70 14.70
CA SER A 88 11.16 -4.91 15.92
C SER A 88 12.15 -5.27 17.02
N VAL A 89 12.45 -6.57 17.18
CA VAL A 89 13.46 -7.02 18.17
C VAL A 89 14.84 -6.47 17.81
N GLN A 90 15.24 -6.57 16.53
CA GLN A 90 16.52 -6.01 16.06
C GLN A 90 16.61 -4.50 16.29
N ASP A 91 15.55 -3.74 15.97
CA ASP A 91 15.52 -2.30 16.17
C ASP A 91 15.61 -1.94 17.66
N ILE A 92 14.94 -2.70 18.55
CA ILE A 92 15.07 -2.54 20.00
C ILE A 92 16.50 -2.81 20.47
N ASP A 93 17.11 -3.90 20.00
CA ASP A 93 18.48 -4.25 20.38
C ASP A 93 19.49 -3.17 19.94
N VAL A 94 19.33 -2.64 18.72
CA VAL A 94 20.14 -1.52 18.22
C VAL A 94 19.97 -0.30 19.12
N LEU A 95 18.72 0.11 19.40
CA LEU A 95 18.43 1.26 20.26
C LEU A 95 18.98 1.09 21.69
N LEU A 96 18.95 -0.13 22.24
CA LEU A 96 19.53 -0.42 23.55
C LEU A 96 21.07 -0.43 23.53
N SER A 97 21.67 -0.81 22.41
CA SER A 97 23.12 -0.88 22.25
C SER A 97 23.78 0.48 21.97
N ASP A 98 23.18 1.28 21.08
CA ASP A 98 23.64 2.62 20.73
C ASP A 98 23.36 3.62 21.86
N GLY A 99 22.32 3.33 22.67
CA GLY A 99 21.80 4.22 23.69
C GLY A 99 20.79 5.22 23.11
N LEU A 100 20.00 5.83 24.00
CA LEU A 100 19.04 6.85 23.59
C LEU A 100 19.65 8.24 23.72
N GLU A 101 19.75 8.95 22.58
CA GLU A 101 20.11 10.37 22.55
C GLU A 101 18.85 11.24 22.48
N ASN A 102 18.87 12.38 23.17
CA ASN A 102 17.82 13.38 23.01
C ASN A 102 18.14 14.22 21.78
N GLU A 103 17.53 13.88 20.65
CA GLU A 103 17.71 14.59 19.37
C GLU A 103 17.15 16.02 19.37
N GLY A 104 16.35 16.37 20.39
CA GLY A 104 15.74 17.69 20.51
C GLY A 104 14.78 18.02 19.35
N ILE A 105 14.36 19.28 19.29
CA ILE A 105 13.64 19.80 18.11
C ILE A 105 14.70 20.29 17.14
N VAL A 106 14.66 19.80 15.91
CA VAL A 106 15.55 20.27 14.84
C VAL A 106 15.19 21.71 14.48
N ASP A 107 16.19 22.58 14.41
CA ASP A 107 16.01 23.95 13.91
C ASP A 107 15.59 23.91 12.43
N ILE A 108 14.42 24.47 12.13
CA ILE A 108 13.88 24.53 10.77
C ILE A 108 13.89 25.96 10.24
N GLU A 109 14.40 26.12 9.03
CA GLU A 109 14.28 27.37 8.27
C GLU A 109 12.98 27.33 7.46
N ILE A 110 12.05 28.23 7.79
CA ILE A 110 10.79 28.36 7.05
C ILE A 110 11.08 28.93 5.66
N LYS A 111 10.70 28.18 4.63
CA LYS A 111 10.81 28.60 3.24
C LYS A 111 9.76 27.93 2.37
N LYS A 112 9.43 28.59 1.27
CA LYS A 112 8.60 28.01 0.21
C LYS A 112 9.29 26.76 -0.34
N ASN A 113 8.69 25.60 -0.14
CA ASN A 113 9.27 24.32 -0.57
C ASN A 113 8.20 23.26 -0.82
N ARG A 114 8.58 22.15 -1.44
CA ARG A 114 7.76 20.95 -1.62
C ARG A 114 8.45 19.77 -0.94
N GLY A 115 7.72 19.07 -0.08
CA GLY A 115 8.17 17.85 0.59
C GLY A 115 7.33 16.67 0.14
N ILE A 116 7.99 15.60 -0.31
CA ILE A 116 7.35 14.36 -0.72
C ILE A 116 7.92 13.24 0.13
N ASN A 117 7.07 12.37 0.63
CA ASN A 117 7.47 11.17 1.34
C ASN A 117 6.65 9.99 0.85
N ALA A 118 7.30 8.84 0.72
CA ALA A 118 6.68 7.56 0.42
C ALA A 118 7.03 6.57 1.52
N VAL A 119 6.02 5.92 2.11
CA VAL A 119 6.21 4.90 3.14
C VAL A 119 5.34 3.69 2.84
N GLU A 120 5.85 2.48 3.11
CA GLU A 120 5.05 1.27 3.06
C GLU A 120 4.16 1.19 4.30
N ALA A 121 2.89 1.58 4.16
CA ALA A 121 1.88 1.26 5.15
C ALA A 121 1.50 -0.23 5.05
N PRO A 122 0.85 -0.82 6.08
CA PRO A 122 0.48 -2.24 6.03
C PRO A 122 -0.30 -2.65 4.78
N ARG A 123 -1.15 -1.75 4.27
CA ARG A 123 -2.03 -1.96 3.10
C ARG A 123 -1.39 -1.64 1.74
N GLY A 124 -0.14 -1.20 1.73
CA GLY A 124 0.62 -0.81 0.55
C GLY A 124 1.29 0.55 0.69
N ILE A 125 1.89 1.03 -0.40
CA ILE A 125 2.63 2.28 -0.42
C ILE A 125 1.70 3.49 -0.24
N LEU A 126 2.08 4.40 0.66
CA LEU A 126 1.38 5.64 1.00
C LEU A 126 2.26 6.83 0.61
N TYR A 127 1.71 7.75 -0.18
CA TYR A 127 2.40 8.97 -0.60
C TYR A 127 1.80 10.20 0.08
N HIS A 128 2.67 11.02 0.65
CA HIS A 128 2.34 12.36 1.17
C HIS A 128 3.16 13.40 0.41
N ASP A 129 2.50 14.37 -0.22
CA ASP A 129 3.11 15.44 -1.00
C ASP A 129 2.51 16.78 -0.56
N TYR A 130 3.33 17.58 0.14
CA TYR A 130 2.94 18.87 0.68
C TYR A 130 3.76 19.98 0.04
N THR A 131 3.09 21.06 -0.37
CA THR A 131 3.74 22.30 -0.78
C THR A 131 3.47 23.36 0.27
N PHE A 132 4.53 24.03 0.71
CA PHE A 132 4.49 25.08 1.72
C PHE A 132 4.74 26.45 1.06
N ASN A 133 4.07 27.48 1.55
CA ASN A 133 4.29 28.87 1.16
C ASN A 133 5.46 29.51 1.94
N GLU A 134 5.71 30.80 1.73
CA GLU A 134 6.81 31.54 2.36
C GLU A 134 6.65 31.69 3.88
N THR A 135 5.43 31.58 4.41
CA THR A 135 5.13 31.63 5.85
C THR A 135 5.14 30.24 6.51
N GLY A 136 5.41 29.17 5.75
CA GLY A 136 5.46 27.79 6.25
C GLY A 136 4.10 27.10 6.33
N GLU A 137 3.05 27.69 5.75
CA GLU A 137 1.72 27.11 5.71
C GLU A 137 1.55 26.21 4.48
N ILE A 138 0.75 25.14 4.61
CA ILE A 138 0.46 24.23 3.51
C ILE A 138 -0.41 24.94 2.46
N SER A 139 0.15 25.19 1.28
CA SER A 139 -0.57 25.74 0.13
C SER A 139 -1.16 24.66 -0.78
N LYS A 140 -0.64 23.43 -0.72
CA LYS A 140 -1.16 22.28 -1.46
C LYS A 140 -0.84 20.99 -0.71
N ALA A 141 -1.78 20.06 -0.71
CA ALA A 141 -1.59 18.69 -0.23
C ALA A 141 -2.08 17.71 -1.28
N ASN A 142 -1.30 16.67 -1.54
CA ASN A 142 -1.74 15.49 -2.28
C ASN A 142 -1.37 14.24 -1.49
N ILE A 143 -2.36 13.40 -1.23
CA ILE A 143 -2.21 12.18 -0.43
C ILE A 143 -2.74 11.03 -1.28
N ILE A 144 -1.89 10.05 -1.57
CA ILE A 144 -2.29 8.85 -2.31
C ILE A 144 -2.25 7.66 -1.36
N THR A 145 -3.43 7.14 -1.02
CA THR A 145 -3.54 6.06 -0.05
C THR A 145 -3.50 4.68 -0.69
N PRO A 146 -3.05 3.64 0.03
CA PRO A 146 -2.92 2.31 -0.54
C PRO A 146 -4.26 1.72 -1.00
N THR A 147 -5.31 1.89 -0.19
CA THR A 147 -6.65 1.38 -0.54
C THR A 147 -7.19 2.02 -1.82
N ALA A 148 -6.97 3.31 -2.03
CA ALA A 148 -7.38 3.98 -3.27
C ALA A 148 -6.60 3.47 -4.48
N GLN A 149 -5.30 3.17 -4.32
CA GLN A 149 -4.51 2.56 -5.38
C GLN A 149 -5.04 1.18 -5.79
N ASN A 150 -5.46 0.37 -4.81
CA ASN A 150 -6.05 -0.95 -5.05
C ASN A 150 -7.48 -0.91 -5.62
N ALA A 151 -8.19 0.23 -5.59
CA ALA A 151 -9.61 0.30 -5.96
C ALA A 151 -9.89 -0.19 -7.40
N ALA A 152 -9.02 0.15 -8.35
CA ALA A 152 -9.14 -0.29 -9.73
C ALA A 152 -8.93 -1.80 -9.89
N ASN A 153 -8.01 -2.39 -9.10
CA ASN A 153 -7.73 -3.82 -9.17
C ASN A 153 -8.81 -4.64 -8.45
N ILE A 154 -9.32 -4.13 -7.32
CA ILE A 154 -10.50 -4.68 -6.65
C ILE A 154 -11.68 -4.73 -7.63
N GLU A 155 -11.99 -3.64 -8.33
CA GLU A 155 -13.10 -3.61 -9.30
C GLU A 155 -12.90 -4.61 -10.44
N LYS A 156 -11.65 -4.74 -10.94
CA LYS A 156 -11.30 -5.74 -11.96
C LYS A 156 -11.56 -7.16 -11.44
N ASP A 157 -11.12 -7.49 -10.23
CA ASP A 157 -11.31 -8.82 -9.65
C ASP A 157 -12.78 -9.12 -9.37
N ILE A 158 -13.56 -8.14 -8.90
CA ILE A 158 -15.03 -8.28 -8.73
C ILE A 158 -15.68 -8.69 -10.06
N LYS A 159 -15.31 -8.03 -11.16
CA LYS A 159 -15.89 -8.34 -12.49
C LYS A 159 -15.53 -9.75 -12.94
N ILE A 160 -14.29 -10.20 -12.68
CA ILE A 160 -13.84 -11.55 -13.02
C ILE A 160 -14.62 -12.60 -12.21
N ILE A 161 -14.72 -12.42 -10.90
CA ILE A 161 -15.43 -13.35 -10.01
C ILE A 161 -16.92 -13.39 -10.35
N ALA A 162 -17.57 -12.24 -10.49
CA ALA A 162 -18.99 -12.16 -10.83
C ALA A 162 -19.30 -12.84 -12.17
N LYS A 163 -18.40 -12.72 -13.16
CA LYS A 163 -18.55 -13.41 -14.44
C LYS A 163 -18.41 -14.94 -14.30
N ASN A 164 -17.47 -15.40 -13.48
CA ASN A 164 -17.21 -16.83 -13.30
C ASN A 164 -18.28 -17.53 -12.46
N LEU A 165 -18.95 -16.79 -11.57
CA LEU A 165 -19.99 -17.30 -10.67
C LEU A 165 -21.41 -16.90 -11.10
N ILE A 166 -21.60 -16.52 -12.36
CA ILE A 166 -22.89 -15.98 -12.84
C ILE A 166 -24.06 -16.98 -12.69
N ASP A 167 -23.75 -18.28 -12.74
CA ASP A 167 -24.72 -19.37 -12.60
C ASP A 167 -24.81 -19.91 -11.16
N SER A 168 -23.99 -19.39 -10.23
CA SER A 168 -24.06 -19.72 -8.80
C SER A 168 -25.22 -19.00 -8.11
N ASN A 169 -25.56 -19.43 -6.90
CA ASN A 169 -26.56 -18.74 -6.08
C ASN A 169 -26.02 -17.41 -5.51
N GLU A 170 -26.93 -16.53 -5.12
CA GLU A 170 -26.58 -15.18 -4.61
C GLU A 170 -25.65 -15.21 -3.38
N ASP A 171 -25.88 -16.13 -2.45
CA ASP A 171 -25.08 -16.22 -1.21
C ASP A 171 -23.62 -16.63 -1.51
N GLU A 172 -23.43 -17.52 -2.48
CA GLU A 172 -22.10 -17.95 -2.94
C GLU A 172 -21.35 -16.81 -3.65
N ILE A 173 -22.04 -16.08 -4.54
CA ILE A 173 -21.48 -14.91 -5.22
C ILE A 173 -21.08 -13.86 -4.20
N LYS A 174 -21.99 -13.52 -3.27
CA LYS A 174 -21.75 -12.52 -2.22
C LYS A 174 -20.57 -12.91 -1.35
N SER A 175 -20.54 -14.13 -0.85
CA SER A 175 -19.46 -14.62 0.02
C SER A 175 -18.10 -14.58 -0.69
N SER A 176 -18.06 -14.97 -1.96
CA SER A 176 -16.83 -14.96 -2.77
C SER A 176 -16.33 -13.53 -3.05
N LEU A 177 -17.23 -12.61 -3.38
CA LEU A 177 -16.91 -11.20 -3.60
C LEU A 177 -16.39 -10.55 -2.31
N GLU A 178 -17.06 -10.79 -1.17
CA GLU A 178 -16.61 -10.23 0.10
C GLU A 178 -15.26 -10.81 0.54
N LEU A 179 -15.02 -12.11 0.34
CA LEU A 179 -13.72 -12.75 0.63
C LEU A 179 -12.60 -12.09 -0.18
N MET A 180 -12.80 -11.91 -1.49
CA MET A 180 -11.80 -11.29 -2.36
C MET A 180 -11.55 -9.83 -1.94
N VAL A 181 -12.59 -9.05 -1.70
CA VAL A 181 -12.43 -7.65 -1.24
C VAL A 181 -11.63 -7.60 0.06
N ARG A 182 -11.92 -8.50 1.02
CA ARG A 182 -11.19 -8.57 2.30
C ARG A 182 -9.74 -9.00 2.14
N ALA A 183 -9.40 -9.77 1.11
CA ALA A 183 -8.01 -10.19 0.85
C ALA A 183 -7.08 -8.99 0.52
N TYR A 184 -7.62 -7.86 0.07
CA TYR A 184 -6.86 -6.61 -0.07
C TYR A 184 -6.65 -5.84 1.25
N ASP A 185 -7.25 -6.29 2.36
CA ASP A 185 -7.33 -5.56 3.63
C ASP A 185 -7.70 -4.07 3.45
N PRO A 186 -8.85 -3.74 2.83
CA PRO A 186 -9.17 -2.37 2.49
C PRO A 186 -9.52 -1.55 3.73
N CYS A 187 -8.75 -0.48 4.00
CA CYS A 187 -9.19 0.57 4.91
C CYS A 187 -10.04 1.58 4.12
N ILE A 188 -11.37 1.41 4.14
CA ILE A 188 -12.30 2.26 3.38
C ILE A 188 -12.25 3.72 3.84
N SER A 189 -12.16 3.97 5.15
CA SER A 189 -11.99 5.32 5.70
C SER A 189 -10.69 6.00 5.24
N CYS A 190 -9.65 5.22 4.95
CA CYS A 190 -8.39 5.72 4.41
C CYS A 190 -8.47 6.00 2.90
N SER A 191 -9.46 5.46 2.18
CA SER A 191 -9.54 5.54 0.71
C SER A 191 -10.13 6.85 0.18
N VAL A 192 -10.79 7.62 1.05
CA VAL A 192 -11.42 8.90 0.70
C VAL A 192 -11.11 9.90 1.80
N HIS A 193 -10.75 11.12 1.40
CA HIS A 193 -10.58 12.25 2.31
C HIS A 193 -11.52 13.36 1.85
N LEU A 194 -12.47 13.72 2.70
CA LEU A 194 -13.43 14.79 2.45
C LEU A 194 -13.12 15.95 3.39
N THR A 195 -12.96 17.14 2.83
CA THR A 195 -12.82 18.38 3.59
C THR A 195 -13.80 19.40 3.05
N HIS A 196 -14.57 20.03 3.95
CA HIS A 196 -15.36 21.21 3.63
C HIS A 196 -14.45 22.43 3.63
N VAL A 197 -14.26 23.04 2.47
CA VAL A 197 -13.62 24.36 2.38
C VAL A 197 -14.70 25.40 2.67
N LYS A 198 -14.54 26.16 3.76
CA LYS A 198 -15.37 27.33 4.07
C LYS A 198 -14.88 28.56 3.30
#